data_AF-A0A9Q1KNR8-F1
#
_entry.id   AF-A0A9Q1KNR8-F1
#
_cell.length_a   1.000
_cell.length_b   1.000
_cell.length_c   1.000
_cell.angle_alpha   90.00
_cell.angle_beta   90.00
_cell.angle_gamma   90.00
#
_symmetry.space_group_name_H-M   'P 1'
#
loop_
_entity.id
_entity.type
_entity.pdbx_description
1 polymer ?
#
loop_
_entity_poly.entity_id
_entity_poly.type
_entity_poly.pdbx_seq_one_letter_code
_entity_poly.pdbx_strand_id
1 'polypeptide(L)'
;MRAAKPQSSLINFNFNFNFIIFLFLFLGLAFLILRSNFSSSSSLSLGDEFQNRMGMAVAKTQNCTSTCNKITPSLSEAIIHYATSKITPQQTPKEISVTERVLRRKSPCNFLVFGLGHDSLMWAALNHGGRTVFLEEDEAWIRQITLKFPTLKSHHAVYDTKVRNSDYLLAAARAAEECRVVADPRESKCVLALKGLPKEVYEVEWDLIMVDAPTGYHDKAPGRMSAIYTAGLMARNRKEGETDVFVHDVDRSVEDKFSKEFLCQGYMVEQEGRLRHFTLPSHSKSASSTEISGRRFHGCRRSRASDLGGLLLGRRPLRRRLRRRPSPSRGSGPPWLVAGGGGGCRLRRGGGGVWRWRWRWREPLLLSRVLLFGVGG
;
A
#
# COMPACT_ATOMS: atom_id res chain seq x y z
N MET A 1 22.42 -68.24 28.17
CA MET A 1 22.23 -67.19 29.19
C MET A 1 21.16 -66.22 28.67
N ARG A 2 20.11 -65.96 29.46
CA ARG A 2 18.91 -65.21 29.04
C ARG A 2 19.24 -63.73 28.79
N ALA A 3 18.82 -63.20 27.64
CA ALA A 3 18.90 -61.79 27.30
C ALA A 3 17.80 -61.00 28.04
N ALA A 4 18.18 -59.95 28.77
CA ALA A 4 17.28 -59.05 29.49
C ALA A 4 16.76 -57.93 28.55
N LYS A 5 15.45 -57.67 28.61
CA LYS A 5 14.79 -56.50 27.98
C LYS A 5 15.06 -55.24 28.81
N PRO A 6 15.26 -54.05 28.19
CA PRO A 6 15.28 -52.79 28.92
C PRO A 6 13.85 -52.28 29.19
N GLN A 7 13.58 -51.93 30.45
CA GLN A 7 12.37 -51.22 30.88
C GLN A 7 12.53 -49.72 30.57
N SER A 8 11.61 -49.15 29.78
CA SER A 8 11.44 -47.70 29.67
C SER A 8 10.61 -47.18 30.85
N SER A 9 11.23 -46.43 31.75
CA SER A 9 10.55 -45.73 32.84
C SER A 9 9.78 -44.53 32.29
N LEU A 10 8.45 -44.64 32.22
CA LEU A 10 7.57 -43.50 32.07
C LEU A 10 7.59 -42.69 33.37
N ILE A 11 8.12 -41.47 33.30
CA ILE A 11 8.04 -40.48 34.37
C ILE A 11 6.57 -40.06 34.48
N ASN A 12 5.86 -40.61 35.47
CA ASN A 12 4.53 -40.12 35.86
C ASN A 12 4.68 -38.76 36.55
N PHE A 13 4.52 -37.68 35.80
CA PHE A 13 4.27 -36.36 36.38
C PHE A 13 2.84 -36.34 36.92
N ASN A 14 2.67 -36.63 38.21
CA ASN A 14 1.43 -36.39 38.92
C ASN A 14 1.23 -34.86 39.03
N PHE A 15 0.49 -34.31 38.07
CA PHE A 15 0.07 -32.92 38.05
C PHE A 15 -0.91 -32.68 39.20
N ASN A 16 -0.44 -32.09 40.29
CA ASN A 16 -1.29 -31.69 41.41
C ASN A 16 -2.15 -30.49 40.99
N PHE A 17 -3.34 -30.78 40.46
CA PHE A 17 -4.33 -29.80 40.00
C PHE A 17 -4.64 -28.72 41.05
N ASN A 18 -4.59 -29.10 42.33
CA ASN A 18 -4.75 -28.17 43.45
C ASN A 18 -3.69 -27.06 43.46
N PHE A 19 -2.44 -27.34 43.08
CA PHE A 19 -1.36 -26.36 43.06
C PHE A 19 -1.57 -25.28 41.99
N ILE A 20 -2.15 -25.68 40.84
CA ILE A 20 -2.50 -24.76 39.75
C ILE A 20 -3.63 -23.83 40.18
N ILE A 21 -4.64 -24.36 40.87
CA ILE A 21 -5.74 -23.55 41.40
C ILE A 21 -5.22 -22.53 42.43
N PHE A 22 -4.35 -22.97 43.35
CA PHE A 22 -3.73 -22.05 44.32
C PHE A 22 -2.88 -20.98 43.64
N LEU A 23 -2.15 -21.31 42.58
CA LEU A 23 -1.38 -20.33 41.81
C LEU A 23 -2.28 -19.29 41.13
N PHE A 24 -3.39 -19.71 40.53
CA PHE A 24 -4.35 -18.78 39.90
C PHE A 24 -5.09 -17.91 40.93
N LEU A 25 -5.44 -18.46 42.09
CA LEU A 25 -6.04 -17.68 43.19
C LEU A 25 -5.05 -16.66 43.75
N PHE A 26 -3.79 -17.03 43.90
CA PHE A 26 -2.74 -16.13 44.40
C PHE A 26 -2.44 -15.00 43.39
N LEU A 27 -2.36 -15.32 42.10
CA LEU A 27 -2.22 -14.33 41.01
C LEU A 27 -3.44 -13.39 40.94
N GLY A 28 -4.65 -13.92 41.14
CA GLY A 28 -5.88 -13.14 41.20
C GLY A 28 -5.92 -12.18 42.40
N LEU A 29 -5.53 -12.63 43.59
CA LEU A 29 -5.45 -11.77 44.78
C LEU A 29 -4.36 -10.70 44.63
N ALA A 30 -3.20 -11.05 44.08
CA ALA A 30 -2.12 -10.10 43.81
C ALA A 30 -2.57 -9.00 42.83
N PHE A 31 -3.34 -9.36 41.79
CA PHE A 31 -3.92 -8.40 40.86
C PHE A 31 -4.94 -7.47 41.53
N LEU A 32 -5.76 -7.98 42.47
CA LEU A 32 -6.73 -7.17 43.21
C LEU A 32 -6.05 -6.19 44.18
N ILE A 33 -4.95 -6.60 44.82
CA ILE A 33 -4.13 -5.72 45.68
C ILE A 33 -3.40 -4.66 44.84
N LEU A 34 -2.92 -5.01 43.64
CA LEU A 34 -2.31 -4.04 42.72
C LEU A 34 -3.33 -3.01 42.21
N ARG A 35 -4.58 -3.42 41.98
CA ARG A 35 -5.68 -2.55 41.52
C ARG A 35 -6.21 -1.63 42.62
N SER A 36 -6.21 -2.10 43.88
CA SER A 36 -6.68 -1.29 45.03
C SER A 36 -5.65 -0.27 45.52
N ASN A 37 -4.36 -0.46 45.24
CA ASN A 37 -3.31 0.55 45.47
C ASN A 37 -3.28 1.68 44.41
N PHE A 38 -4.02 1.57 43.30
CA PHE A 38 -4.10 2.62 42.28
C PHE A 38 -5.35 3.52 42.40
N SER A 39 -6.21 3.26 43.39
CA SER A 39 -7.37 4.10 43.70
C SER A 39 -7.14 4.86 44.99
N SER A 40 -6.29 5.88 44.93
CA SER A 40 -6.20 6.91 45.97
C SER A 40 -5.79 8.22 45.32
N SER A 41 -6.77 8.91 44.75
CA SER A 41 -6.70 10.36 44.56
C SER A 41 -8.11 10.94 44.71
N SER A 42 -8.35 11.33 45.96
CA SER A 42 -9.19 12.40 46.48
C SER A 42 -10.14 13.07 45.49
N SER A 43 -11.43 12.91 45.75
CA SER A 43 -12.49 13.80 45.31
C SER A 43 -12.27 15.21 45.87
N LEU A 44 -11.79 16.15 45.04
CA LEU A 44 -12.00 17.57 45.26
C LEU A 44 -13.19 18.01 44.41
N SER A 45 -14.31 18.25 45.10
CA SER A 45 -15.46 18.97 44.58
C SER A 45 -15.04 20.41 44.26
N LEU A 46 -14.76 20.68 42.99
CA LEU A 46 -14.86 22.03 42.42
C LEU A 46 -15.96 21.96 41.37
N GLY A 47 -17.18 22.03 41.88
CA GLY A 47 -18.34 22.37 41.07
C GLY A 47 -18.19 23.81 40.57
N ASP A 48 -18.69 24.00 39.36
CA ASP A 48 -19.24 25.27 38.89
C ASP A 48 -18.26 26.40 38.54
N GLU A 49 -17.17 26.08 37.84
CA GLU A 49 -16.42 27.12 37.10
C GLU A 49 -15.79 26.65 35.76
N PHE A 50 -16.14 25.45 35.27
CA PHE A 50 -15.53 24.90 34.04
C PHE A 50 -16.41 25.02 32.78
N GLN A 51 -17.67 25.48 32.89
CA GLN A 51 -18.53 25.70 31.72
C GLN A 51 -18.37 27.07 31.05
N ASN A 52 -17.71 28.04 31.71
CA ASN A 52 -17.51 29.39 31.16
C ASN A 52 -16.16 29.63 30.47
N ARG A 53 -15.32 28.60 30.29
CA ARG A 53 -14.04 28.70 29.55
C ARG A 53 -13.97 27.93 28.23
N MET A 54 -15.11 27.43 27.73
CA MET A 54 -15.23 26.92 26.35
C MET A 54 -15.70 27.99 25.35
N GLY A 55 -15.51 29.26 25.71
CA GLY A 55 -15.54 30.41 24.81
C GLY A 55 -14.13 30.78 24.37
N MET A 56 -13.44 29.90 23.63
CA MET A 56 -12.23 30.29 22.90
C MET A 56 -12.35 29.87 21.46
N ALA A 57 -12.67 30.88 20.65
CA ALA A 57 -12.34 31.00 19.24
C ALA A 57 -12.62 29.75 18.41
N VAL A 58 -13.87 29.64 17.95
CA VAL A 58 -14.06 29.45 16.51
C VAL A 58 -13.28 30.60 15.88
N ALA A 59 -12.03 30.33 15.52
CA ALA A 59 -11.27 31.24 14.69
C ALA A 59 -12.16 31.42 13.47
N LYS A 60 -12.79 32.60 13.38
CA LYS A 60 -13.40 33.09 12.14
C LYS A 60 -12.44 32.65 11.06
N THR A 61 -12.93 31.87 10.11
CA THR A 61 -12.23 31.55 8.87
C THR A 61 -11.79 32.89 8.31
N GLN A 62 -10.56 33.29 8.64
CA GLN A 62 -9.96 34.48 8.09
C GLN A 62 -9.84 34.13 6.62
N ASN A 63 -10.62 34.87 5.84
CA ASN A 63 -10.63 34.80 4.40
C ASN A 63 -9.21 35.19 3.96
N CYS A 64 -8.32 34.19 3.90
CA CYS A 64 -6.94 34.37 3.49
C CYS A 64 -6.96 34.55 1.98
N THR A 65 -7.23 35.78 1.55
CA THR A 65 -7.13 36.21 0.15
C THR A 65 -5.68 36.53 -0.25
N SER A 66 -4.69 36.02 0.50
CA SER A 66 -3.27 36.05 0.19
C SER A 66 -2.58 34.86 0.88
N THR A 67 -1.54 34.32 0.24
CA THR A 67 -0.83 33.08 0.60
C THR A 67 -0.46 33.07 2.09
N CYS A 68 -1.17 32.25 2.89
CA CYS A 68 -0.88 32.11 4.30
C CYS A 68 0.39 31.25 4.46
N ASN A 69 1.53 31.89 4.73
CA ASN A 69 2.82 31.22 4.92
C ASN A 69 2.99 30.56 6.31
N LYS A 70 1.90 30.39 7.07
CA LYS A 70 1.96 29.80 8.42
C LYS A 70 1.86 28.29 8.34
N ILE A 71 2.64 27.60 9.17
CA ILE A 71 2.51 26.14 9.36
C ILE A 71 1.11 25.84 9.87
N THR A 72 0.43 24.90 9.21
CA THR A 72 -0.93 24.54 9.59
C THR A 72 -0.91 23.69 10.86
N PRO A 73 -1.95 23.76 11.72
CA PRO A 73 -1.98 22.97 12.95
C PRO A 73 -1.79 21.47 12.71
N SER A 74 -2.43 20.91 11.67
CA SER A 74 -2.29 19.49 11.32
C SER A 74 -0.86 19.12 10.90
N LEU A 75 -0.16 20.01 10.19
CA LEU A 75 1.23 19.78 9.81
C LEU A 75 2.16 19.88 11.01
N SER A 76 1.96 20.87 11.88
CA SER A 76 2.72 21.03 13.13
C SER A 76 2.58 19.80 14.03
N GLU A 77 1.33 19.32 14.22
CA GLU A 77 1.03 18.13 15.00
C GLU A 77 1.70 16.88 14.44
N ALA A 78 1.62 16.67 13.11
CA ALA A 78 2.29 15.56 12.44
C ALA A 78 3.82 15.62 12.60
N ILE A 79 4.44 16.77 12.38
CA ILE A 79 5.89 16.94 12.52
C ILE A 79 6.34 16.61 13.94
N ILE A 80 5.67 17.18 14.96
CA ILE A 80 6.01 16.92 16.36
C ILE A 80 5.81 15.44 16.68
N HIS A 81 4.69 14.85 16.25
CA HIS A 81 4.41 13.44 16.49
C HIS A 81 5.51 12.53 15.92
N TYR A 82 5.85 12.67 14.64
CA TYR A 82 6.81 11.77 13.99
C TYR A 82 8.27 12.08 14.32
N ALA A 83 8.61 13.32 14.67
CA ALA A 83 9.96 13.67 15.12
C ALA A 83 10.26 13.15 16.54
N THR A 84 9.23 12.90 17.36
CA THR A 84 9.39 12.50 18.77
C THR A 84 8.94 11.06 19.05
N SER A 85 8.22 10.42 18.12
CA SER A 85 7.77 9.04 18.23
C SER A 85 8.89 8.05 17.87
N LYS A 86 8.99 6.95 18.63
CA LYS A 86 9.81 5.79 18.25
C LYS A 86 9.12 4.86 17.24
N ILE A 87 7.82 5.06 17.03
CA ILE A 87 7.00 4.27 16.13
C ILE A 87 6.77 5.08 14.86
N THR A 88 7.12 4.49 13.71
CA THR A 88 7.00 5.10 12.38
C THR A 88 5.96 4.35 11.53
N PRO A 89 5.46 4.96 10.44
CA PRO A 89 4.67 4.28 9.43
C PRO A 89 5.29 2.95 8.94
N GLN A 90 4.44 1.99 8.57
CA GLN A 90 4.86 0.70 8.02
C GLN A 90 5.44 0.83 6.60
N GLN A 91 4.92 1.79 5.83
CA GLN A 91 5.40 2.08 4.48
C GLN A 91 6.78 2.76 4.54
N THR A 92 7.67 2.36 3.63
CA THR A 92 8.97 2.98 3.45
C THR A 92 8.83 4.40 2.89
N PRO A 93 9.85 5.27 3.05
CA PRO A 93 9.82 6.61 2.46
C PRO A 93 9.59 6.62 0.94
N LYS A 94 10.07 5.60 0.23
CA LYS A 94 9.86 5.46 -1.23
C LYS A 94 8.41 5.12 -1.55
N GLU A 95 7.83 4.17 -0.83
CA GLU A 95 6.40 3.83 -0.95
C GLU A 95 5.53 5.05 -0.66
N ILE A 96 5.76 5.74 0.46
CA ILE A 96 5.01 6.96 0.84
C ILE A 96 5.12 8.04 -0.24
N SER A 97 6.29 8.19 -0.86
CA SER A 97 6.51 9.21 -1.90
C SER A 97 5.59 9.06 -3.11
N VAL A 98 5.10 7.85 -3.39
CA VAL A 98 4.16 7.60 -4.50
C VAL A 98 2.83 8.31 -4.23
N THR A 99 2.24 8.05 -3.05
CA THR A 99 0.98 8.67 -2.63
C THR A 99 1.15 10.17 -2.36
N GLU A 100 2.28 10.60 -1.76
CA GLU A 100 2.59 12.03 -1.55
C GLU A 100 2.59 12.79 -2.87
N ARG A 101 3.22 12.27 -3.93
CA ARG A 101 3.27 12.96 -5.23
C ARG A 101 1.87 13.22 -5.78
N VAL A 102 0.93 12.30 -5.58
CA VAL A 102 -0.46 12.45 -6.00
C VAL A 102 -1.19 13.46 -5.11
N LEU A 103 -1.07 13.33 -3.79
CA LEU A 103 -1.66 14.27 -2.84
C LEU A 103 -1.17 15.69 -3.06
N ARG A 104 0.12 15.91 -3.34
CA ARG A 104 0.67 17.24 -3.64
C ARG A 104 -0.01 17.93 -4.83
N ARG A 105 -0.55 17.16 -5.77
CA ARG A 105 -1.24 17.70 -6.96
C ARG A 105 -2.75 17.82 -6.76
N LYS A 106 -3.35 16.94 -5.94
CA LYS A 106 -4.80 16.83 -5.80
C LYS A 106 -5.34 17.44 -4.50
N SER A 107 -4.52 17.62 -3.47
CA SER A 107 -4.98 18.16 -2.19
C SER A 107 -5.31 19.65 -2.30
N PRO A 108 -6.34 20.13 -1.57
CA PRO A 108 -7.25 19.36 -0.73
C PRO A 108 -8.23 18.48 -1.56
N CYS A 109 -8.39 17.21 -1.17
CA CYS A 109 -9.26 16.25 -1.87
C CYS A 109 -10.03 15.33 -0.91
N ASN A 110 -10.93 14.50 -1.45
CA ASN A 110 -11.55 13.39 -0.73
C ASN A 110 -10.62 12.17 -0.77
N PHE A 111 -10.04 11.81 0.37
CA PHE A 111 -9.14 10.68 0.53
C PHE A 111 -9.74 9.63 1.49
N LEU A 112 -10.01 8.43 0.98
CA LEU A 112 -10.43 7.29 1.79
C LEU A 112 -9.24 6.37 2.06
N VAL A 113 -9.10 5.91 3.29
CA VAL A 113 -8.07 4.95 3.68
C VAL A 113 -8.74 3.76 4.35
N PHE A 114 -8.62 2.57 3.75
CA PHE A 114 -8.85 1.32 4.47
C PHE A 114 -7.60 1.06 5.31
N GLY A 115 -7.73 1.28 6.62
CA GLY A 115 -6.69 1.17 7.64
C GLY A 115 -6.63 2.41 8.52
N LEU A 116 -6.57 2.22 9.83
CA LEU A 116 -6.23 3.26 10.79
C LEU A 116 -4.95 2.85 11.50
N GLY A 117 -3.96 3.73 11.56
CA GLY A 117 -2.65 3.34 12.05
C GLY A 117 -1.69 4.48 12.27
N HIS A 118 -0.41 4.12 12.37
CA HIS A 118 0.66 5.06 12.66
C HIS A 118 0.91 6.06 11.54
N ASP A 119 0.41 5.83 10.34
CA ASP A 119 0.52 6.69 9.16
C ASP A 119 -0.69 7.62 8.98
N SER A 120 -1.78 7.41 9.71
CA SER A 120 -3.03 8.17 9.52
C SER A 120 -2.88 9.66 9.75
N LEU A 121 -2.09 10.07 10.75
CA LEU A 121 -1.83 11.49 11.00
C LEU A 121 -1.05 12.14 9.84
N MET A 122 -0.07 11.42 9.27
CA MET A 122 0.64 11.86 8.08
C MET A 122 -0.30 12.00 6.88
N TRP A 123 -1.18 11.02 6.63
CA TRP A 123 -2.15 11.08 5.55
C TRP A 123 -3.12 12.26 5.66
N ALA A 124 -3.65 12.51 6.87
CA ALA A 124 -4.50 13.66 7.13
C ALA A 124 -3.74 14.99 6.95
N ALA A 125 -2.47 15.07 7.38
CA ALA A 125 -1.66 16.28 7.24
C ALA A 125 -1.26 16.57 5.78
N LEU A 126 -0.92 15.54 4.98
CA LEU A 126 -0.61 15.68 3.56
C LEU A 126 -1.84 16.12 2.74
N ASN A 127 -3.04 15.75 3.20
CA ASN A 127 -4.31 16.20 2.63
C ASN A 127 -4.91 17.39 3.42
N HIS A 128 -4.08 18.33 3.87
CA HIS A 128 -4.54 19.48 4.65
C HIS A 128 -5.65 20.27 3.93
N GLY A 129 -6.72 20.60 4.65
CA GLY A 129 -7.91 21.27 4.11
C GLY A 129 -8.85 20.34 3.33
N GLY A 130 -8.44 19.10 3.07
CA GLY A 130 -9.24 18.06 2.43
C GLY A 130 -10.01 17.21 3.44
N ARG A 131 -10.77 16.24 2.91
CA ARG A 131 -11.48 15.24 3.70
C ARG A 131 -10.66 13.95 3.68
N THR A 132 -10.23 13.49 4.85
CA THR A 132 -9.59 12.18 5.01
C THR A 132 -10.40 11.32 5.96
N VAL A 133 -10.81 10.13 5.52
CA VAL A 133 -11.62 9.18 6.31
C VAL A 133 -10.93 7.83 6.37
N PHE A 134 -10.86 7.26 7.57
CA PHE A 134 -10.20 5.98 7.83
C PHE A 134 -11.23 4.90 8.17
N LEU A 135 -11.03 3.68 7.67
CA LEU A 135 -11.85 2.50 7.97
C LEU A 135 -11.00 1.44 8.65
N GLU A 136 -11.44 0.94 9.80
CA GLU A 136 -10.65 0.04 10.64
C GLU A 136 -11.50 -1.10 11.19
N GLU A 137 -10.95 -2.31 11.28
CA GLU A 137 -11.65 -3.49 11.80
C GLU A 137 -11.67 -3.61 13.33
N ASP A 138 -10.72 -3.01 14.05
CA ASP A 138 -10.63 -3.11 15.51
C ASP A 138 -11.19 -1.85 16.20
N GLU A 139 -12.37 -1.98 16.80
CA GLU A 139 -13.00 -0.88 17.55
C GLU A 139 -12.17 -0.40 18.75
N ALA A 140 -11.42 -1.28 19.42
CA ALA A 140 -10.55 -0.89 20.51
C ALA A 140 -9.38 -0.05 20.00
N TRP A 141 -8.82 -0.41 18.84
CA TRP A 141 -7.80 0.38 18.17
C TRP A 141 -8.32 1.75 17.74
N ILE A 142 -9.52 1.81 17.15
CA ILE A 142 -10.21 3.07 16.84
C ILE A 142 -10.29 3.96 18.08
N ARG A 143 -10.78 3.44 19.20
CA ARG A 143 -10.89 4.21 20.45
C ARG A 143 -9.54 4.75 20.92
N GLN A 144 -8.48 3.94 20.85
CA GLN A 144 -7.14 4.36 21.25
C GLN A 144 -6.59 5.48 20.35
N ILE A 145 -6.74 5.36 19.04
CA ILE A 145 -6.26 6.37 18.09
C ILE A 145 -7.08 7.65 18.19
N THR A 146 -8.41 7.57 18.34
CA THR A 146 -9.27 8.75 18.52
C THR A 146 -8.92 9.53 19.79
N LEU A 147 -8.56 8.85 20.89
CA LEU A 147 -8.09 9.53 22.11
C LEU A 147 -6.76 10.27 21.87
N LYS A 148 -5.87 9.70 21.04
CA LYS A 148 -4.56 10.28 20.76
C LYS A 148 -4.62 11.41 19.73
N PHE A 149 -5.46 11.26 18.70
CA PHE A 149 -5.62 12.19 17.58
C PHE A 149 -7.11 12.44 17.31
N PRO A 150 -7.77 13.30 18.11
CA PRO A 150 -9.21 13.54 18.02
C PRO A 150 -9.67 14.17 16.68
N THR A 151 -8.73 14.69 15.90
CA THR A 151 -8.97 15.29 14.59
C THR A 151 -9.11 14.25 13.47
N LEU A 152 -8.68 12.99 13.70
CA LEU A 152 -8.81 11.93 12.72
C LEU A 152 -10.25 11.40 12.69
N LYS A 153 -10.81 11.34 11.49
CA LYS A 153 -12.14 10.79 11.27
C LYS A 153 -12.05 9.32 10.87
N SER A 154 -12.49 8.43 11.75
CA SER A 154 -12.44 6.98 11.53
C SER A 154 -13.76 6.29 11.82
N HIS A 155 -14.03 5.21 11.10
CA HIS A 155 -15.20 4.35 11.30
C HIS A 155 -14.82 2.88 11.39
N HIS A 156 -15.61 2.12 12.17
CA HIS A 156 -15.49 0.67 12.21
C HIS A 156 -16.02 0.05 10.91
N ALA A 157 -15.25 -0.86 10.32
CA ALA A 157 -15.58 -1.62 9.14
C ALA A 157 -15.51 -3.12 9.44
N VAL A 158 -16.58 -3.85 9.12
CA VAL A 158 -16.65 -5.30 9.31
C VAL A 158 -16.25 -6.02 8.03
N TYR A 159 -15.36 -7.00 8.14
CA TYR A 159 -14.87 -7.81 7.04
C TYR A 159 -15.16 -9.30 7.25
N ASP A 160 -16.06 -9.85 6.44
CA ASP A 160 -16.50 -11.24 6.57
C ASP A 160 -15.60 -12.25 5.84
N THR A 161 -14.83 -11.79 4.85
CA THR A 161 -13.91 -12.65 4.10
C THR A 161 -12.67 -12.99 4.91
N LYS A 162 -12.07 -14.16 4.63
CA LYS A 162 -10.88 -14.67 5.33
C LYS A 162 -9.79 -15.02 4.33
N VAL A 163 -8.53 -14.77 4.68
CA VAL A 163 -7.36 -15.05 3.82
C VAL A 163 -7.36 -16.48 3.28
N ARG A 164 -7.68 -17.47 4.13
CA ARG A 164 -7.78 -18.89 3.74
C ARG A 164 -8.79 -19.18 2.62
N ASN A 165 -9.79 -18.31 2.42
CA ASN A 165 -10.82 -18.45 1.40
C ASN A 165 -10.47 -17.70 0.11
N SER A 166 -9.31 -17.06 0.02
CA SER A 166 -8.96 -16.14 -1.07
C SER A 166 -9.01 -16.78 -2.46
N ASP A 167 -8.43 -17.97 -2.64
CA ASP A 167 -8.45 -18.64 -3.95
C ASP A 167 -9.87 -19.03 -4.38
N TYR A 168 -10.69 -19.54 -3.46
CA TYR A 168 -12.10 -19.82 -3.71
C TYR A 168 -12.87 -18.54 -4.07
N LEU A 169 -12.69 -17.47 -3.30
CA LEU A 169 -13.37 -16.19 -3.53
C LEU A 169 -12.99 -15.58 -4.87
N LEU A 170 -11.71 -15.68 -5.27
CA LEU A 170 -11.26 -15.20 -6.57
C LEU A 170 -11.88 -16.00 -7.71
N ALA A 171 -11.93 -17.33 -7.59
CA ALA A 171 -12.55 -18.19 -8.59
C ALA A 171 -14.07 -17.93 -8.71
N ALA A 172 -14.76 -17.85 -7.58
CA ALA A 172 -16.19 -17.55 -7.52
C ALA A 172 -16.50 -16.17 -8.14
N ALA A 173 -15.74 -15.13 -7.76
CA ALA A 173 -15.92 -13.79 -8.31
C ALA A 173 -15.59 -13.70 -9.81
N ARG A 174 -14.64 -14.50 -10.31
CA ARG A 174 -14.38 -14.60 -11.75
C ARG A 174 -15.52 -15.24 -12.52
N ALA A 175 -16.20 -16.23 -11.94
CA ALA A 175 -17.31 -16.93 -12.58
C ALA A 175 -18.63 -16.14 -12.49
N ALA A 176 -18.80 -15.35 -11.43
CA ALA A 176 -19.98 -14.55 -11.14
C ALA A 176 -20.05 -13.31 -12.05
N GLU A 177 -21.07 -13.24 -12.91
CA GLU A 177 -21.27 -12.08 -13.78
C GLU A 177 -21.61 -10.82 -12.99
N GLU A 178 -22.27 -10.97 -11.84
CA GLU A 178 -22.58 -9.89 -10.90
C GLU A 178 -21.32 -9.25 -10.27
N CYS A 179 -20.20 -9.97 -10.19
CA CYS A 179 -18.91 -9.43 -9.76
C CYS A 179 -18.19 -8.67 -10.87
N ARG A 180 -18.72 -8.73 -12.10
CA ARG A 180 -18.22 -8.00 -13.26
C ARG A 180 -19.12 -6.83 -13.60
N VAL A 181 -20.11 -6.47 -12.81
CA VAL A 181 -20.95 -5.30 -13.09
C VAL A 181 -20.54 -4.13 -12.20
N VAL A 182 -20.38 -2.96 -12.81
CA VAL A 182 -20.21 -1.71 -12.04
C VAL A 182 -21.57 -1.34 -11.47
N ALA A 183 -21.72 -1.48 -10.16
CA ALA A 183 -22.94 -1.22 -9.40
C ALA A 183 -22.57 -0.54 -8.08
N ASP A 184 -23.56 0.10 -7.44
CA ASP A 184 -23.44 0.56 -6.07
C ASP A 184 -22.99 -0.61 -5.17
N PRO A 185 -21.91 -0.47 -4.36
CA PRO A 185 -21.47 -1.54 -3.48
C PRO A 185 -22.56 -2.10 -2.57
N ARG A 186 -23.51 -1.25 -2.13
CA ARG A 186 -24.65 -1.62 -1.27
C ARG A 186 -25.58 -2.64 -1.95
N GLU A 187 -25.76 -2.49 -3.25
CA GLU A 187 -26.65 -3.31 -4.08
C GLU A 187 -25.93 -4.44 -4.82
N SER A 188 -24.60 -4.48 -4.75
CA SER A 188 -23.80 -5.47 -5.47
C SER A 188 -24.11 -6.89 -4.95
N LYS A 189 -24.41 -7.82 -5.86
CA LYS A 189 -24.60 -9.23 -5.51
C LYS A 189 -23.28 -9.99 -5.34
N CYS A 190 -22.15 -9.36 -5.67
CA CYS A 190 -20.85 -9.98 -5.53
C CYS A 190 -20.49 -10.25 -4.06
N VAL A 191 -19.97 -11.45 -3.78
CA VAL A 191 -19.51 -11.86 -2.43
C VAL A 191 -18.38 -10.98 -1.87
N LEU A 192 -17.67 -10.25 -2.73
CA LEU A 192 -16.57 -9.37 -2.33
C LEU A 192 -17.02 -7.95 -1.95
N ALA A 193 -18.27 -7.57 -2.22
CA ALA A 193 -18.76 -6.22 -1.95
C ALA A 193 -18.95 -5.98 -0.44
N LEU A 194 -18.34 -4.92 0.10
CA LEU A 194 -18.64 -4.45 1.44
C LEU A 194 -19.93 -3.63 1.41
N LYS A 195 -20.91 -4.06 2.22
CA LYS A 195 -22.26 -3.46 2.28
C LYS A 195 -22.54 -2.73 3.59
N GLY A 196 -21.82 -3.06 4.66
CA GLY A 196 -22.00 -2.49 6.00
C GLY A 196 -21.20 -1.23 6.32
N LEU A 197 -20.59 -0.56 5.34
CA LEU A 197 -19.83 0.67 5.60
C LEU A 197 -20.75 1.87 5.92
N PRO A 198 -20.26 2.90 6.63
CA PRO A 198 -21.02 4.11 6.88
C PRO A 198 -21.52 4.78 5.59
N LYS A 199 -22.70 5.41 5.67
CA LYS A 199 -23.35 6.10 4.54
C LYS A 199 -22.41 7.04 3.78
N GLU A 200 -21.61 7.81 4.51
CA GLU A 200 -20.66 8.76 3.91
C GLU A 200 -19.60 8.11 3.01
N VAL A 201 -19.23 6.85 3.27
CA VAL A 201 -18.26 6.12 2.46
C VAL A 201 -18.81 5.86 1.06
N TYR A 202 -20.11 5.59 0.96
CA TYR A 202 -20.76 5.34 -0.32
C TYR A 202 -21.17 6.61 -1.07
N GLU A 203 -21.44 7.70 -0.36
CA GLU A 203 -21.97 8.93 -0.95
C GLU A 203 -20.90 9.91 -1.42
N VAL A 204 -19.70 9.83 -0.84
CA VAL A 204 -18.58 10.68 -1.22
C VAL A 204 -17.91 10.12 -2.47
N GLU A 205 -17.65 11.00 -3.43
CA GLU A 205 -16.79 10.69 -4.56
C GLU A 205 -15.33 10.86 -4.14
N TRP A 206 -14.63 9.73 -3.99
CA TRP A 206 -13.25 9.69 -3.54
C TRP A 206 -12.28 9.98 -4.69
N ASP A 207 -11.38 10.93 -4.49
CA ASP A 207 -10.32 11.27 -5.46
C ASP A 207 -9.14 10.31 -5.32
N LEU A 208 -8.84 9.93 -4.07
CA LEU A 208 -7.83 8.95 -3.71
C LEU A 208 -8.44 7.89 -2.79
N ILE A 209 -8.02 6.64 -2.97
CA ILE A 209 -8.33 5.52 -2.06
C ILE A 209 -7.04 4.76 -1.75
N MET A 210 -6.68 4.60 -0.48
CA MET A 210 -5.59 3.74 -0.02
C MET A 210 -6.18 2.46 0.58
N VAL A 211 -5.72 1.30 0.13
CA VAL A 211 -6.09 -0.01 0.67
C VAL A 211 -4.89 -0.60 1.41
N ASP A 212 -4.82 -0.33 2.71
CA ASP A 212 -3.77 -0.83 3.62
C ASP A 212 -4.32 -1.69 4.77
N ALA A 213 -5.62 -1.96 4.77
CA ALA A 213 -6.29 -2.85 5.70
C ALA A 213 -7.42 -3.59 4.97
N PRO A 214 -7.98 -4.67 5.55
CA PRO A 214 -7.67 -5.27 6.86
C PRO A 214 -6.30 -5.97 6.95
N THR A 215 -5.96 -6.35 8.18
CA THR A 215 -4.73 -7.00 8.65
C THR A 215 -4.07 -8.02 7.70
N GLY A 216 -4.83 -9.00 7.20
CA GLY A 216 -4.41 -9.90 6.11
C GLY A 216 -3.18 -10.80 6.32
N TYR A 217 -2.53 -10.84 7.49
CA TYR A 217 -1.24 -11.55 7.66
C TYR A 217 -1.34 -13.04 8.08
N HIS A 218 -2.54 -13.55 8.36
CA HIS A 218 -2.74 -14.97 8.68
C HIS A 218 -4.05 -15.53 8.11
N ASP A 219 -4.15 -16.84 7.97
CA ASP A 219 -5.27 -17.55 7.31
C ASP A 219 -6.67 -17.19 7.84
N LYS A 220 -6.78 -17.03 9.16
CA LYS A 220 -8.02 -16.63 9.86
C LYS A 220 -8.28 -15.12 9.87
N ALA A 221 -7.36 -14.30 9.38
CA ALA A 221 -7.49 -12.86 9.38
C ALA A 221 -8.49 -12.44 8.29
N PRO A 222 -9.19 -11.31 8.47
CA PRO A 222 -9.77 -10.63 7.34
C PRO A 222 -8.67 -10.24 6.34
N GLY A 223 -8.88 -10.56 5.07
CA GLY A 223 -7.95 -10.23 3.98
C GLY A 223 -8.44 -9.05 3.15
N ARG A 224 -7.54 -8.39 2.41
CA ARG A 224 -7.86 -7.18 1.63
C ARG A 224 -8.75 -7.40 0.40
N MET A 225 -9.23 -8.61 0.14
CA MET A 225 -10.07 -8.96 -1.01
C MET A 225 -11.28 -8.05 -1.17
N SER A 226 -12.09 -7.91 -0.11
CA SER A 226 -13.32 -7.13 -0.14
C SER A 226 -13.06 -5.63 -0.21
N ALA A 227 -11.99 -5.16 0.47
CA ALA A 227 -11.55 -3.76 0.42
C ALA A 227 -11.11 -3.37 -1.00
N ILE A 228 -10.24 -4.18 -1.64
CA ILE A 228 -9.77 -3.97 -3.02
C ILE A 228 -10.94 -3.95 -4.00
N TYR A 229 -11.85 -4.94 -3.92
CA TYR A 229 -13.01 -5.01 -4.80
C TYR A 229 -13.93 -3.79 -4.64
N THR A 230 -14.25 -3.43 -3.39
CA THR A 230 -15.14 -2.30 -3.08
C THR A 230 -14.52 -0.96 -3.48
N ALA A 231 -13.22 -0.76 -3.26
CA ALA A 231 -12.48 0.41 -3.75
C ALA A 231 -12.60 0.53 -5.28
N GLY A 232 -12.46 -0.59 -5.99
CA GLY A 232 -12.63 -0.64 -7.44
C GLY A 232 -14.06 -0.32 -7.92
N LEU A 233 -15.10 -0.70 -7.17
CA LEU A 233 -16.48 -0.29 -7.47
C LEU A 233 -16.69 1.21 -7.23
N MET A 234 -16.26 1.72 -6.07
CA MET A 234 -16.42 3.14 -5.73
C MET A 234 -15.69 4.06 -6.71
N ALA A 235 -14.45 3.73 -7.08
CA ALA A 235 -13.68 4.46 -8.08
C ALA A 235 -14.41 4.57 -9.43
N ARG A 236 -15.05 3.48 -9.87
CA ARG A 236 -15.77 3.42 -11.16
C ARG A 236 -17.17 4.04 -11.12
N ASN A 237 -17.81 4.03 -9.96
CA ASN A 237 -19.14 4.63 -9.73
C ASN A 237 -19.09 6.17 -9.64
N ARG A 238 -17.90 6.75 -9.53
CA ARG A 238 -17.72 8.20 -9.64
C ARG A 238 -18.40 8.72 -10.90
N LYS A 239 -19.08 9.87 -10.82
CA LYS A 239 -19.79 10.51 -11.93
C LYS A 239 -18.85 10.97 -13.01
N GLU A 240 -17.72 11.57 -12.67
CA GLU A 240 -16.75 12.09 -13.64
C GLU A 240 -15.31 12.04 -13.12
N GLY A 241 -14.35 11.92 -14.05
CA GLY A 241 -12.92 11.94 -13.75
C GLY A 241 -12.35 10.57 -13.44
N GLU A 242 -11.27 10.56 -12.68
CA GLU A 242 -10.49 9.38 -12.36
C GLU A 242 -10.18 9.35 -10.85
N THR A 243 -10.15 8.15 -10.29
CA THR A 243 -9.77 7.93 -8.89
C THR A 243 -8.42 7.22 -8.85
N ASP A 244 -7.49 7.74 -8.04
CA ASP A 244 -6.23 7.06 -7.76
C ASP A 244 -6.44 6.04 -6.63
N VAL A 245 -6.09 4.78 -6.89
CA VAL A 245 -6.21 3.69 -5.92
C VAL A 245 -4.83 3.14 -5.62
N PHE A 246 -4.47 3.09 -4.35
CA PHE A 246 -3.23 2.52 -3.87
C PHE A 246 -3.52 1.23 -3.12
N VAL A 247 -2.73 0.19 -3.36
CA VAL A 247 -2.82 -1.08 -2.63
C VAL A 247 -1.44 -1.38 -2.07
N HIS A 248 -1.36 -1.58 -0.76
CA HIS A 248 -0.13 -1.93 -0.06
C HIS A 248 -0.02 -3.44 0.18
N ASP A 249 1.17 -3.92 0.58
CA ASP A 249 1.55 -5.33 0.70
C ASP A 249 1.30 -6.19 -0.55
N VAL A 250 1.51 -5.65 -1.76
CA VAL A 250 1.30 -6.42 -3.01
C VAL A 250 2.33 -7.53 -3.25
N ASP A 251 3.29 -7.71 -2.34
CA ASP A 251 4.16 -8.88 -2.26
C ASP A 251 3.42 -10.13 -1.73
N ARG A 252 2.27 -9.95 -1.06
CA ARG A 252 1.39 -11.04 -0.64
C ARG A 252 0.49 -11.51 -1.78
N SER A 253 0.20 -12.82 -1.81
CA SER A 253 -0.55 -13.43 -2.92
C SER A 253 -1.98 -12.88 -3.05
N VAL A 254 -2.62 -12.48 -1.95
CA VAL A 254 -4.00 -11.99 -1.98
C VAL A 254 -4.04 -10.62 -2.67
N GLU A 255 -3.30 -9.67 -2.15
CA GLU A 255 -3.21 -8.31 -2.64
C GLU A 255 -2.72 -8.30 -4.09
N ASP A 256 -1.74 -9.15 -4.44
CA ASP A 256 -1.25 -9.26 -5.81
C ASP A 256 -2.36 -9.69 -6.79
N LYS A 257 -3.02 -10.83 -6.52
CA LYS A 257 -4.02 -11.40 -7.42
C LYS A 257 -5.27 -10.50 -7.51
N PHE A 258 -5.78 -10.04 -6.37
CA PHE A 258 -7.03 -9.29 -6.32
C PHE A 258 -6.89 -7.88 -6.88
N SER A 259 -5.78 -7.17 -6.63
CA SER A 259 -5.60 -5.83 -7.19
C SER A 259 -5.47 -5.88 -8.72
N LYS A 260 -4.72 -6.84 -9.27
CA LYS A 260 -4.61 -7.01 -10.73
C LYS A 260 -5.93 -7.39 -11.39
N GLU A 261 -6.75 -8.20 -10.72
CA GLU A 261 -8.05 -8.62 -11.23
C GLU A 261 -9.07 -7.46 -11.19
N PHE A 262 -9.27 -6.85 -10.02
CA PHE A 262 -10.41 -5.95 -9.78
C PHE A 262 -10.08 -4.46 -9.92
N LEU A 263 -8.81 -4.07 -9.85
CA LEU A 263 -8.37 -2.72 -10.24
C LEU A 263 -7.86 -2.69 -11.68
N CYS A 264 -7.66 -3.86 -12.29
CA CYS A 264 -7.11 -4.09 -13.62
C CYS A 264 -5.64 -3.67 -13.75
N GLN A 265 -4.78 -4.65 -14.04
CA GLN A 265 -3.36 -4.47 -14.39
C GLN A 265 -3.10 -3.37 -15.43
N GLY A 266 -4.00 -3.16 -16.39
CA GLY A 266 -3.87 -2.14 -17.43
C GLY A 266 -4.05 -0.70 -16.94
N TYR A 267 -4.63 -0.51 -15.75
CA TYR A 267 -4.73 0.79 -15.08
C TYR A 267 -3.63 1.00 -14.02
N MET A 268 -2.67 0.08 -13.92
CA MET A 268 -1.53 0.22 -13.01
C MET A 268 -0.56 1.27 -13.57
N VAL A 269 -0.29 2.29 -12.77
CA VAL A 269 0.63 3.38 -13.13
C VAL A 269 2.06 3.02 -12.73
N GLU A 270 2.25 2.61 -11.48
CA GLU A 270 3.55 2.23 -10.94
C GLU A 270 3.43 1.25 -9.76
N GLN A 271 4.52 0.56 -9.46
CA GLN A 271 4.70 -0.22 -8.23
C GLN A 271 6.06 0.13 -7.65
N GLU A 272 6.09 0.60 -6.41
CA GLU A 272 7.30 0.91 -5.64
C GLU A 272 7.30 0.02 -4.40
N GLY A 273 8.30 -0.84 -4.25
CA GLY A 273 8.32 -1.83 -3.16
C GLY A 273 7.04 -2.68 -3.13
N ARG A 274 6.33 -2.61 -2.01
CA ARG A 274 5.07 -3.31 -1.73
C ARG A 274 3.84 -2.44 -1.97
N LEU A 275 3.99 -1.21 -2.45
CA LEU A 275 2.89 -0.32 -2.80
C LEU A 275 2.66 -0.31 -4.32
N ARG A 276 1.40 -0.40 -4.71
CA ARG A 276 0.99 -0.34 -6.12
C ARG A 276 -0.04 0.76 -6.32
N HIS A 277 0.15 1.57 -7.35
CA HIS A 277 -0.72 2.69 -7.71
C HIS A 277 -1.46 2.39 -9.02
N PHE A 278 -2.77 2.63 -9.00
CA PHE A 278 -3.65 2.54 -10.15
C PHE A 278 -4.40 3.86 -10.35
N THR A 279 -4.77 4.18 -11.59
CA THR A 279 -5.68 5.29 -11.91
C THR A 279 -6.89 4.72 -12.65
N LEU A 280 -8.06 4.73 -11.99
CA LEU A 280 -9.27 4.11 -12.50
C LEU A 280 -10.20 5.18 -13.08
N PRO A 281 -10.61 5.06 -14.36
CA PRO A 281 -11.57 5.98 -14.94
C PRO A 281 -12.99 5.71 -14.45
N SER A 282 -13.78 6.79 -14.35
CA SER A 282 -15.23 6.72 -14.17
C SER A 282 -15.89 5.92 -15.31
N HIS A 283 -16.88 5.10 -14.97
CA HIS A 283 -17.65 4.31 -15.92
C HIS A 283 -18.77 5.11 -16.62
N SER A 284 -19.09 6.34 -16.19
CA SER A 284 -20.18 7.12 -16.80
C SER A 284 -19.93 7.51 -18.26
N LYS A 285 -18.65 7.62 -18.69
CA LYS A 285 -18.27 8.10 -20.02
C LYS A 285 -18.20 7.03 -21.11
N SER A 286 -18.25 5.73 -20.80
CA SER A 286 -18.14 4.68 -21.82
C SER A 286 -19.48 4.33 -22.51
N ALA A 287 -20.56 5.05 -22.21
CA ALA A 287 -21.92 4.76 -22.70
C ALA A 287 -22.34 5.60 -23.92
N SER A 288 -21.41 6.19 -24.69
CA SER A 288 -21.74 6.91 -25.95
C SER A 288 -21.43 6.13 -27.23
N SER A 289 -21.42 4.80 -27.17
CA SER A 289 -21.50 3.95 -28.37
C SER A 289 -22.44 2.79 -28.12
N THR A 290 -23.51 2.77 -28.89
CA THR A 290 -24.64 1.83 -28.93
C THR A 290 -24.26 0.37 -28.64
N GLU A 291 -24.47 -0.11 -27.42
CA GLU A 291 -24.70 -1.52 -27.10
C GLU A 291 -25.19 -1.67 -25.64
N ILE A 292 -26.23 -2.47 -25.42
CA ILE A 292 -26.78 -2.86 -24.09
C ILE A 292 -25.79 -3.76 -23.30
N SER A 293 -24.49 -3.74 -23.67
CA SER A 293 -23.36 -4.38 -23.01
C SER A 293 -22.58 -3.44 -22.06
N GLY A 294 -22.95 -2.15 -21.99
CA GLY A 294 -22.17 -1.09 -21.36
C GLY A 294 -22.21 -1.00 -19.82
N ARG A 295 -22.23 -2.11 -19.09
CA ARG A 295 -22.10 -2.12 -17.60
C ARG A 295 -21.20 -3.22 -17.06
N ARG A 296 -20.35 -3.82 -17.90
CA ARG A 296 -19.38 -4.81 -17.45
C ARG A 296 -18.04 -4.15 -17.15
N PHE A 297 -17.38 -4.57 -16.08
CA PHE A 297 -15.94 -4.82 -16.08
C PHE A 297 -15.65 -5.47 -17.42
N HIS A 298 -15.20 -4.69 -18.40
CA HIS A 298 -14.37 -5.26 -19.44
C HIS A 298 -13.12 -5.71 -18.70
N GLY A 299 -13.20 -6.93 -18.16
CA GLY A 299 -12.15 -7.57 -17.39
C GLY A 299 -10.88 -7.33 -18.15
N CYS A 300 -9.95 -6.66 -17.47
CA CYS A 300 -8.72 -6.09 -17.99
C CYS A 300 -8.42 -6.59 -19.41
N ARG A 301 -8.95 -5.92 -20.45
CA ARG A 301 -8.74 -6.40 -21.83
C ARG A 301 -7.23 -6.48 -21.96
N ARG A 302 -6.70 -7.70 -22.13
CA ARG A 302 -5.29 -7.88 -22.48
C ARG A 302 -5.08 -7.00 -23.71
N SER A 303 -4.44 -5.85 -23.54
CA SER A 303 -3.88 -5.12 -24.65
C SER A 303 -3.02 -6.12 -25.37
N ARG A 304 -3.46 -6.60 -26.54
CA ARG A 304 -2.56 -7.33 -27.43
C ARG A 304 -1.44 -6.36 -27.70
N ALA A 305 -0.26 -6.68 -27.19
CA ALA A 305 0.94 -6.00 -27.61
C ALA A 305 1.01 -6.11 -29.15
N SER A 306 1.00 -4.97 -29.81
CA SER A 306 1.74 -4.75 -31.05
C SER A 306 1.40 -5.67 -32.25
N ASP A 307 0.20 -5.55 -32.81
CA ASP A 307 0.05 -5.71 -34.27
C ASP A 307 0.46 -4.39 -34.95
N LEU A 308 1.75 -4.06 -34.89
CA LEU A 308 2.39 -3.15 -35.83
C LEU A 308 2.88 -3.99 -37.01
N GLY A 309 1.91 -4.47 -37.78
CA GLY A 309 2.14 -5.29 -38.97
C GLY A 309 1.16 -4.87 -40.05
N GLY A 310 1.51 -3.83 -40.81
CA GLY A 310 0.95 -3.61 -42.14
C GLY A 310 0.15 -2.33 -42.32
N LEU A 311 0.84 -1.24 -42.64
CA LEU A 311 0.37 -0.29 -43.64
C LEU A 311 1.58 0.27 -44.40
N LEU A 312 2.24 -0.60 -45.18
CA LEU A 312 3.16 -0.16 -46.22
C LEU A 312 2.35 0.06 -47.50
N LEU A 313 2.32 1.33 -47.89
CA LEU A 313 1.86 1.83 -49.18
C LEU A 313 2.39 0.97 -50.33
N GLY A 314 1.48 0.65 -51.26
CA GLY A 314 1.75 -0.17 -52.43
C GLY A 314 2.93 0.33 -53.26
N ARG A 315 3.88 -0.56 -53.50
CA ARG A 315 4.75 -0.52 -54.67
C ARG A 315 4.78 -1.90 -55.31
N ARG A 316 4.55 -1.90 -56.63
CA ARG A 316 4.47 -3.06 -57.53
C ARG A 316 5.77 -3.89 -57.51
N PRO A 317 5.70 -5.21 -57.79
CA PRO A 317 6.84 -6.10 -57.69
C PRO A 317 7.74 -6.01 -58.93
N LEU A 318 9.04 -5.71 -58.73
CA LEU A 318 10.06 -5.99 -59.73
C LEU A 318 10.70 -7.36 -59.44
N ARG A 319 10.66 -8.21 -60.47
CA ARG A 319 11.18 -9.58 -60.49
C ARG A 319 12.69 -9.62 -60.20
N ARG A 320 13.12 -10.53 -59.32
CA ARG A 320 14.51 -11.03 -59.25
C ARG A 320 14.74 -12.08 -60.33
N ARG A 321 15.80 -11.93 -61.13
CA ARG A 321 16.51 -13.07 -61.74
C ARG A 321 18.03 -12.85 -61.73
N LEU A 322 18.69 -13.81 -61.08
CA LEU A 322 19.96 -14.46 -61.40
C LEU A 322 21.28 -13.66 -61.46
N ARG A 323 22.08 -13.91 -60.41
CA ARG A 323 23.51 -14.31 -60.37
C ARG A 323 24.34 -14.12 -61.66
N ARG A 324 25.50 -13.48 -61.50
CA ARG A 324 26.84 -14.09 -61.68
C ARG A 324 27.93 -13.15 -61.11
N ARG A 325 28.89 -13.74 -60.39
CA ARG A 325 30.15 -13.12 -59.93
C ARG A 325 31.10 -12.93 -61.12
N PRO A 326 32.13 -12.08 -60.97
CA PRO A 326 33.47 -12.67 -60.80
C PRO A 326 34.31 -12.01 -59.69
N SER A 327 35.23 -12.80 -59.14
CA SER A 327 36.39 -12.37 -58.32
C SER A 327 37.55 -12.05 -59.25
N PRO A 328 38.50 -11.16 -58.90
CA PRO A 328 39.71 -11.54 -58.12
C PRO A 328 40.12 -10.37 -57.16
N SER A 329 41.17 -10.33 -56.33
CA SER A 329 42.39 -11.09 -56.06
C SER A 329 42.95 -10.63 -54.70
N ARG A 330 43.92 -11.40 -54.20
CA ARG A 330 44.70 -11.32 -52.94
C ARG A 330 45.47 -9.99 -52.70
N GLY A 331 45.74 -9.71 -51.41
CA GLY A 331 46.83 -8.84 -50.90
C GLY A 331 46.49 -8.30 -49.49
N SER A 332 47.01 -8.88 -48.40
CA SER A 332 48.26 -8.53 -47.67
C SER A 332 48.17 -7.31 -46.72
N GLY A 333 48.20 -7.55 -45.40
CA GLY A 333 48.77 -6.66 -44.37
C GLY A 333 47.82 -5.78 -43.51
N PRO A 334 47.92 -5.79 -42.16
CA PRO A 334 47.42 -4.73 -41.26
C PRO A 334 48.55 -3.67 -41.03
N PRO A 335 48.30 -2.40 -40.59
CA PRO A 335 47.78 -2.10 -39.25
C PRO A 335 46.98 -0.77 -39.11
N TRP A 336 46.53 -0.50 -37.87
CA TRP A 336 46.35 0.80 -37.19
C TRP A 336 45.02 0.96 -36.42
N LEU A 337 45.25 1.08 -35.10
CA LEU A 337 44.46 1.63 -34.01
C LEU A 337 43.45 2.75 -34.37
N VAL A 338 42.24 2.63 -33.82
CA VAL A 338 41.59 3.73 -33.06
C VAL A 338 40.88 3.12 -31.85
N ALA A 339 41.22 3.64 -30.67
CA ALA A 339 40.63 3.31 -29.39
C ALA A 339 39.41 4.21 -29.10
N GLY A 340 38.41 3.65 -28.42
CA GLY A 340 37.30 4.37 -27.79
C GLY A 340 36.69 3.47 -26.72
N GLY A 341 36.78 3.87 -25.44
CA GLY A 341 36.51 3.03 -24.27
C GLY A 341 35.03 2.68 -24.07
N GLY A 342 34.68 1.71 -23.22
CA GLY A 342 35.48 1.00 -22.23
C GLY A 342 34.56 0.49 -21.11
N GLY A 343 34.34 -0.83 -21.10
CA GLY A 343 33.58 -1.55 -20.07
C GLY A 343 33.50 -3.03 -20.41
N GLY A 344 34.64 -3.70 -20.59
CA GLY A 344 34.72 -5.07 -21.08
C GLY A 344 35.26 -6.06 -20.04
N CYS A 345 34.52 -7.16 -19.85
CA CYS A 345 34.90 -8.33 -19.07
C CYS A 345 36.05 -9.09 -19.77
N ARG A 346 37.11 -9.49 -19.06
CA ARG A 346 38.21 -10.28 -19.65
C ARG A 346 38.46 -11.56 -18.87
N LEU A 347 38.31 -12.69 -19.54
CA LEU A 347 38.71 -14.03 -19.05
C LEU A 347 40.24 -14.15 -19.17
N ARG A 348 40.93 -14.52 -18.10
CA ARG A 348 42.34 -14.91 -18.15
C ARG A 348 42.54 -16.29 -17.53
N ARG A 349 43.35 -17.11 -18.21
CA ARG A 349 43.75 -18.45 -17.77
C ARG A 349 44.92 -18.28 -16.80
N GLY A 350 44.72 -18.62 -15.52
CA GLY A 350 45.81 -18.71 -14.55
C GLY A 350 46.56 -20.03 -14.71
N GLY A 351 47.87 -20.04 -14.43
CA GLY A 351 48.66 -21.27 -14.33
C GLY A 351 48.01 -22.20 -13.30
N GLY A 352 47.63 -23.41 -13.73
CA GLY A 352 46.85 -24.37 -12.94
C GLY A 352 45.45 -24.71 -13.50
N GLY A 353 45.03 -24.10 -14.61
CA GLY A 353 43.85 -24.58 -15.37
C GLY A 353 42.47 -24.17 -14.83
N VAL A 354 42.38 -23.28 -13.83
CA VAL A 354 41.11 -22.78 -13.29
C VAL A 354 40.81 -21.36 -13.81
N TRP A 355 39.59 -21.14 -14.30
CA TRP A 355 39.09 -19.84 -14.76
C TRP A 355 38.50 -19.05 -13.59
N ARG A 356 38.85 -17.76 -13.44
CA ARG A 356 38.30 -16.90 -12.38
C ARG A 356 37.96 -15.52 -12.94
N TRP A 357 36.76 -15.03 -12.64
CA TRP A 357 36.29 -13.69 -13.03
C TRP A 357 36.77 -12.65 -12.01
N ARG A 358 37.26 -11.49 -12.48
CA ARG A 358 37.65 -10.36 -11.61
C ARG A 358 37.05 -9.07 -12.16
N TRP A 359 36.20 -8.44 -11.36
CA TRP A 359 35.64 -7.12 -11.65
C TRP A 359 36.59 -6.02 -11.15
N ARG A 360 36.74 -4.94 -11.92
CA ARG A 360 37.47 -3.74 -11.49
C ARG A 360 36.59 -2.53 -11.71
N TRP A 361 36.10 -1.94 -10.63
CA TRP A 361 35.39 -0.65 -10.65
C TRP A 361 36.41 0.50 -10.64
N ARG A 362 36.14 1.57 -11.39
CA ARG A 362 36.85 2.86 -11.25
C ARG A 362 36.01 3.73 -10.30
N GLU A 363 36.64 4.21 -9.23
CA GLU A 363 36.06 5.22 -8.33
C GLU A 363 36.00 6.60 -9.01
N PRO A 364 34.96 7.42 -8.76
CA PRO A 364 34.96 8.85 -9.08
C PRO A 364 35.55 9.68 -7.93
N LEU A 365 36.36 10.67 -8.29
CA LEU A 365 37.11 11.58 -7.42
C LEU A 365 36.19 12.53 -6.62
N LEU A 366 36.50 12.66 -5.33
CA LEU A 366 36.06 13.71 -4.40
C LEU A 366 36.62 15.09 -4.81
N LEU A 367 35.78 16.13 -4.74
CA LEU A 367 36.20 17.53 -4.64
C LEU A 367 35.79 18.05 -3.26
N SER A 368 36.76 18.11 -2.36
CA SER A 368 36.66 18.73 -1.04
C SER A 368 36.74 20.25 -1.16
N ARG A 369 35.79 20.98 -0.56
CA ARG A 369 36.01 22.37 -0.09
C ARG A 369 35.82 22.39 1.42
N VAL A 370 36.94 22.57 2.10
CA VAL A 370 37.09 22.77 3.53
C VAL A 370 36.73 24.23 3.85
N LEU A 371 35.78 24.43 4.76
CA LEU A 371 35.57 25.69 5.50
C LEU A 371 36.23 25.51 6.86
N LEU A 372 37.38 26.17 7.07
CA LEU A 372 38.04 26.27 8.36
C LEU A 372 37.47 27.48 9.11
N PHE A 373 36.89 27.23 10.28
CA PHE A 373 36.70 28.23 11.32
C PHE A 373 38.06 28.53 11.95
N GLY A 374 38.45 29.80 11.97
CA GLY A 374 39.50 30.33 12.82
C GLY A 374 38.88 31.05 14.01
N VAL A 375 39.17 30.58 15.22
CA VAL A 375 39.04 31.35 16.46
C VAL A 375 40.38 31.24 17.16
N GLY A 376 41.01 32.37 17.41
CA GLY A 376 42.20 32.50 18.25
C GLY A 376 42.37 33.97 18.62
N GLY A 377 42.63 34.23 19.90
CA GLY A 377 42.98 35.54 20.45
C GLY A 377 41.89 36.16 21.29
#